data_AF-A0A382DJB3-F1
#
_entry.id   AF-A0A382DJB3-F1
#
_cell.length_a   1.000
_cell.length_b   1.000
_cell.length_c   1.000
_cell.angle_alpha   90.00
_cell.angle_beta   90.00
_cell.angle_gamma   90.00
#
_symmetry.space_group_name_H-M   'P 1'
#
loop_
_entity.id
_entity.type
_entity.pdbx_description
1 polymer ?
#
loop_
_entity_poly.entity_id
_entity_poly.type
_entity_poly.pdbx_seq_one_letter_code
_entity_poly.pdbx_strand_id
1 'polypeptide(L)'
;MTTTDTARLLDAAEIERYREDGYLLIPDLLPVAHVDAFLEHEARQPDQGPRGLQNHRTDDAWAAIASHPQVVTKVRQLMGGTPLVTQTMYMAKKPAGGTGVAMHQDTHYIRNEPNT
;
A
#
# COMPACT_ATOMS: atom_id res chain seq x y z
N MET A 1 -7.22 -20.24 -16.52
CA MET A 1 -6.14 -20.90 -15.75
C MET A 1 -5.26 -19.79 -15.22
N THR A 2 -5.55 -19.28 -14.02
CA THR A 2 -4.83 -18.17 -13.40
C THR A 2 -3.53 -18.70 -12.83
N THR A 3 -2.41 -18.33 -13.42
CA THR A 3 -1.07 -18.58 -12.88
C THR A 3 -1.02 -18.02 -11.47
N THR A 4 -0.86 -18.87 -10.46
CA THR A 4 -0.63 -18.44 -9.09
C THR A 4 0.78 -17.86 -9.03
N ASP A 5 0.90 -16.56 -9.30
CA ASP A 5 2.15 -15.84 -9.14
C ASP A 5 2.52 -15.87 -7.65
N THR A 6 3.49 -16.71 -7.30
CA THR A 6 3.90 -16.90 -5.92
C THR A 6 4.75 -15.71 -5.50
N ALA A 7 4.30 -15.00 -4.46
CA ALA A 7 5.00 -13.81 -4.00
C ALA A 7 6.45 -14.12 -3.59
N ARG A 8 7.41 -13.38 -4.16
CA ARG A 8 8.82 -13.45 -3.74
C ARG A 8 8.94 -13.00 -2.28
N LEU A 9 9.69 -13.78 -1.49
CA LEU A 9 10.07 -13.43 -0.12
C LEU A 9 11.22 -12.41 -0.12
N LEU A 10 11.21 -11.54 0.90
CA LEU A 10 12.36 -10.69 1.23
C LEU A 10 13.54 -11.54 1.69
N ASP A 11 14.74 -11.22 1.24
CA ASP A 11 15.98 -11.81 1.75
C ASP A 11 16.45 -11.12 3.05
N ALA A 12 17.49 -11.69 3.67
CA ALA A 12 18.02 -11.18 4.93
C ALA A 12 18.60 -9.76 4.80
N ALA A 13 19.18 -9.41 3.65
CA ALA A 13 19.75 -8.08 3.43
C ALA A 13 18.66 -7.02 3.22
N GLU A 14 17.56 -7.38 2.55
CA GLU A 14 16.37 -6.53 2.42
C GLU A 14 15.73 -6.26 3.79
N ILE A 15 15.61 -7.28 4.64
CA ILE A 15 15.08 -7.13 6.00
C ILE A 15 16.00 -6.24 6.85
N GLU A 16 17.32 -6.41 6.74
CA GLU A 16 18.26 -5.60 7.52
C GLU A 16 18.25 -4.15 7.07
N ARG A 17 18.24 -3.87 5.76
CA ARG A 17 18.08 -2.49 5.26
C ARG A 17 16.80 -1.83 5.77
N TYR A 18 15.68 -2.55 5.81
CA TYR A 18 14.45 -2.00 6.38
C TYR A 18 14.61 -1.60 7.86
N ARG A 19 15.36 -2.38 8.64
CA ARG A 19 15.62 -2.08 10.06
C ARG A 19 16.56 -0.89 10.24
N GLU A 20 17.58 -0.79 9.40
CA GLU A 20 18.57 0.28 9.46
C GLU A 20 18.00 1.62 8.95
N ASP A 21 17.31 1.59 7.80
CA ASP A 21 16.87 2.80 7.10
C ASP A 21 15.43 3.20 7.43
N GLY A 22 14.62 2.29 7.97
CA GLY A 22 13.19 2.49 8.23
C GLY A 22 12.29 2.40 6.99
N TYR A 23 12.84 2.06 5.82
CA TYR A 23 12.08 1.84 4.59
C TYR A 23 12.76 0.81 3.67
N LEU A 24 12.02 0.30 2.69
CA LEU A 24 12.54 -0.60 1.65
C LEU A 24 11.90 -0.26 0.31
N LEU A 25 12.72 -0.16 -0.74
CA LEU A 25 12.28 0.03 -2.12
C LEU A 25 12.19 -1.33 -2.82
N ILE A 26 11.01 -1.66 -3.35
CA ILE A 26 10.77 -2.92 -4.06
C ILE A 26 10.26 -2.60 -5.46
N PRO A 27 11.12 -2.69 -6.48
CA PRO A 27 10.68 -2.48 -7.85
C PRO A 27 9.72 -3.59 -8.27
N ASP A 28 8.80 -3.26 -9.19
CA ASP A 28 7.92 -4.22 -9.84
C ASP A 28 7.12 -5.10 -8.86
N LEU A 29 6.72 -4.53 -7.71
CA LEU A 29 6.02 -5.25 -6.64
C LEU A 29 4.70 -5.86 -7.09
N LEU A 30 3.97 -5.15 -7.96
CA LEU A 30 2.68 -5.57 -8.50
C LEU A 30 2.82 -5.81 -10.00
N PRO A 31 2.17 -6.85 -10.56
CA PRO A 31 2.05 -6.99 -12.00
C PRO A 31 1.42 -5.73 -12.62
N VAL A 32 1.99 -5.26 -13.74
CA VAL A 32 1.51 -4.04 -14.42
C VAL A 32 0.03 -4.11 -14.74
N ALA A 33 -0.49 -5.28 -15.13
CA ALA A 33 -1.91 -5.46 -15.41
C ALA A 33 -2.83 -5.20 -14.21
N HIS A 34 -2.38 -5.48 -12.98
CA HIS A 34 -3.14 -5.17 -11.77
C HIS A 34 -3.10 -3.67 -11.44
N VAL A 35 -1.96 -3.02 -11.72
CA VAL A 35 -1.82 -1.56 -11.58
C VAL A 35 -2.72 -0.86 -12.59
N ASP A 36 -2.67 -1.24 -13.87
CA ASP A 36 -3.49 -0.66 -14.93
C ASP A 36 -4.99 -0.83 -14.63
N ALA A 37 -5.41 -2.02 -14.20
CA ALA A 37 -6.79 -2.26 -13.82
C ALA A 37 -7.27 -1.35 -12.67
N PHE A 38 -6.43 -1.12 -11.66
CA PHE A 38 -6.76 -0.21 -10.56
C PHE A 38 -6.82 1.25 -11.03
N LEU A 39 -5.87 1.69 -11.87
CA LEU A 39 -5.86 3.04 -12.42
C LEU A 39 -7.06 3.31 -13.33
N GLU A 40 -7.44 2.35 -14.17
CA GLU A 40 -8.65 2.42 -14.97
C GLU A 40 -9.92 2.47 -14.10
N HIS A 41 -9.96 1.69 -13.03
CA HIS A 41 -11.05 1.73 -12.06
C HIS A 41 -11.18 3.13 -11.45
N GLU A 42 -10.09 3.70 -10.94
CA GLU A 42 -10.11 5.06 -10.37
C GLU A 42 -10.44 6.13 -11.41
N ALA A 43 -9.98 6.00 -12.66
CA ALA A 43 -10.27 6.96 -13.72
C ALA A 43 -11.75 7.00 -14.13
N ARG A 44 -12.51 5.93 -13.90
CA ARG A 44 -13.96 5.88 -14.15
C ARG A 44 -14.79 6.54 -13.04
N GLN A 45 -14.18 6.81 -11.89
CA GLN A 45 -14.87 7.39 -10.75
C GLN A 45 -15.13 8.87 -11.00
N PRO A 46 -16.30 9.40 -10.61
CA PRO A 46 -16.57 10.83 -10.75
C PRO A 46 -15.59 11.64 -9.88
N ASP A 47 -15.04 12.73 -10.43
CA ASP A 47 -14.19 13.66 -9.68
C ASP A 47 -15.06 14.44 -8.68
N GLN A 48 -15.11 13.93 -7.45
CA GLN A 48 -15.80 14.55 -6.31
C GLN A 48 -14.79 15.16 -5.32
N GLY A 49 -13.54 15.37 -5.73
CA GLY A 49 -12.45 15.78 -4.86
C GLY A 49 -11.69 14.60 -4.23
N PRO A 50 -10.90 14.83 -3.17
CA PRO A 50 -10.07 13.80 -2.55
C PRO A 50 -10.90 12.60 -2.08
N ARG A 51 -10.46 11.40 -2.44
CA ARG A 51 -11.05 10.16 -1.90
C ARG A 51 -10.91 10.16 -0.38
N GLY A 52 -11.95 9.64 0.28
CA GLY A 52 -11.91 9.41 1.72
C GLY A 52 -10.83 8.39 2.12
N LEU A 53 -10.66 8.20 3.42
CA LEU A 53 -9.82 7.13 3.96
C LEU A 53 -10.58 5.81 3.93
N GLN A 54 -9.84 4.70 3.94
CA GLN A 54 -10.37 3.34 4.09
C GLN A 54 -11.29 2.85 2.96
N ASN A 55 -11.11 3.32 1.72
CA ASN A 55 -11.91 2.87 0.57
C ASN A 55 -11.90 1.34 0.37
N HIS A 56 -10.85 0.64 0.80
CA HIS A 56 -10.77 -0.84 0.79
C HIS A 56 -11.91 -1.55 1.53
N ARG A 57 -12.66 -0.84 2.38
CA ARG A 57 -13.80 -1.42 3.11
C ARG A 57 -15.06 -1.57 2.24
N THR A 58 -15.14 -0.78 1.16
CA THR A 58 -16.37 -0.65 0.36
C THR A 58 -16.10 -0.71 -1.15
N ASP A 59 -14.84 -0.75 -1.57
CA ASP A 59 -14.44 -0.79 -2.96
C ASP A 59 -13.48 -1.98 -3.18
N ASP A 60 -13.92 -2.93 -4.00
CA ASP A 60 -13.21 -4.19 -4.23
C ASP A 60 -11.86 -3.99 -4.93
N ALA A 61 -11.73 -2.98 -5.81
CA ALA A 61 -10.46 -2.70 -6.47
C ALA A 61 -9.41 -2.20 -5.45
N TRP A 62 -9.85 -1.39 -4.49
CA TRP A 62 -9.04 -0.96 -3.36
C TRP A 62 -8.67 -2.12 -2.43
N ALA A 63 -9.63 -2.98 -2.10
CA ALA A 63 -9.40 -4.16 -1.28
C ALA A 63 -8.39 -5.11 -1.93
N ALA A 64 -8.51 -5.35 -3.25
CA ALA A 64 -7.64 -6.23 -4.01
C ALA A 64 -6.18 -5.78 -4.00
N ILE A 65 -5.90 -4.47 -4.19
CA ILE A 65 -4.54 -3.95 -4.13
C ILE A 65 -3.99 -3.96 -2.69
N ALA A 66 -4.79 -3.51 -1.72
CA ALA A 66 -4.35 -3.43 -0.32
C ALA A 66 -4.03 -4.81 0.30
N SER A 67 -4.73 -5.85 -0.14
CA SER A 67 -4.54 -7.23 0.31
C SER A 67 -3.78 -8.11 -0.70
N HIS A 68 -3.14 -7.51 -1.71
CA HIS A 68 -2.48 -8.27 -2.77
C HIS A 68 -1.41 -9.21 -2.18
N PRO A 69 -1.29 -10.48 -2.64
CA PRO A 69 -0.35 -11.45 -2.07
C PRO A 69 1.11 -10.97 -2.02
N GLN A 70 1.55 -10.22 -3.04
CA GLN A 70 2.89 -9.64 -3.07
C GLN A 70 3.15 -8.64 -1.93
N VAL A 71 2.12 -7.89 -1.52
CA VAL A 71 2.17 -6.92 -0.40
C VAL A 71 2.11 -7.68 0.92
N VAL A 72 1.07 -8.50 1.10
CA VAL A 72 0.80 -9.21 2.36
C VAL A 72 1.95 -10.12 2.77
N THR A 73 2.54 -10.86 1.83
CA THR A 73 3.68 -11.74 2.11
C THR A 73 4.87 -10.97 2.69
N LYS A 74 5.19 -9.81 2.12
CA LYS A 74 6.36 -9.01 2.55
C LYS A 74 6.08 -8.29 3.86
N VAL A 75 4.91 -7.68 4.01
CA VAL A 75 4.50 -7.04 5.27
C VAL A 75 4.47 -8.05 6.42
N ARG A 76 4.01 -9.28 6.17
CA ARG A 76 4.07 -10.37 7.16
C ARG A 76 5.50 -10.67 7.60
N GLN A 77 6.48 -10.68 6.69
CA GLN A 77 7.90 -10.87 7.06
C GLN A 77 8.43 -9.72 7.92
N LEU A 78 8.08 -8.47 7.57
CA LEU A 78 8.53 -7.28 8.31
C LEU A 78 7.91 -7.18 9.71
N MET A 79 6.62 -7.52 9.84
CA MET A 79 5.88 -7.45 11.11
C MET A 79 6.04 -8.68 12.01
N GLY A 80 6.46 -9.84 11.45
CA GLY A 80 6.52 -11.11 12.18
C GLY A 80 5.15 -11.69 12.56
N GLY A 81 4.07 -11.31 11.86
CA GLY A 81 2.70 -11.70 12.20
C GLY A 81 1.72 -11.55 11.04
N THR A 82 0.43 -11.75 11.30
CA THR A 82 -0.61 -11.55 10.27
C THR A 82 -1.02 -10.08 10.22
N PRO A 83 -0.75 -9.37 9.10
CA PRO A 83 -1.11 -7.97 8.97
C PRO A 83 -2.63 -7.79 8.79
N LEU A 84 -3.13 -6.63 9.20
CA LEU A 84 -4.48 -6.15 8.93
C LEU A 84 -4.39 -4.82 8.19
N VAL A 85 -5.31 -4.56 7.26
CA VAL A 85 -5.38 -3.28 6.56
C VAL A 85 -6.04 -2.24 7.48
N THR A 86 -5.25 -1.35 8.07
CA THR A 86 -5.74 -0.28 8.93
C THR A 86 -6.34 0.87 8.12
N GLN A 87 -5.67 1.26 7.04
CA GLN A 87 -6.05 2.43 6.25
C GLN A 87 -5.57 2.31 4.81
N THR A 88 -6.37 2.83 3.88
CA THR A 88 -5.95 3.11 2.50
C THR A 88 -6.27 4.57 2.19
N MET A 89 -5.44 5.22 1.38
CA MET A 89 -5.61 6.60 0.95
C MET A 89 -5.13 6.74 -0.49
N TYR A 90 -5.84 7.55 -1.29
CA TYR A 90 -5.39 7.88 -2.65
C TYR A 90 -4.68 9.23 -2.65
N MET A 91 -3.40 9.23 -3.04
CA MET A 91 -2.60 10.45 -3.11
C MET A 91 -2.35 10.88 -4.57
N ALA A 92 -3.43 11.09 -5.32
CA ALA A 92 -3.35 11.59 -6.69
C ALA A 92 -3.06 13.09 -6.71
N LYS A 93 -1.77 13.46 -6.69
CA LYS A 93 -1.35 14.86 -6.76
C LYS A 93 -1.41 15.37 -8.20
N LYS A 94 -2.07 16.52 -8.40
CA LYS A 94 -2.10 17.19 -9.70
C LYS A 94 -0.67 17.57 -10.12
N PRO A 95 -0.30 17.39 -11.41
CA PRO A 95 1.02 17.79 -11.92
C PRO A 95 1.35 19.27 -11.68
N ALA A 96 0.32 20.14 -11.71
CA ALA A 96 0.42 21.55 -11.37
C ALA A 96 -0.49 21.88 -10.19
N GLY A 97 0.08 22.46 -9.12
CA GLY A 97 -0.68 22.94 -7.97
C GLY A 97 -1.14 21.86 -6.97
N GLY A 98 -0.62 20.64 -7.04
CA GLY A 98 -0.85 19.63 -6.01
C GLY A 98 -0.19 20.02 -4.68
N THR A 99 -0.96 19.97 -3.58
CA THR A 99 -0.44 20.31 -2.25
C THR A 99 0.61 19.30 -1.78
N GLY A 100 1.66 19.81 -1.13
CA GLY A 100 2.69 18.98 -0.47
C GLY A 100 2.11 18.14 0.68
N VAL A 101 2.87 17.14 1.11
CA VAL A 101 2.59 16.41 2.36
C VAL A 101 3.60 16.91 3.38
N ALA A 102 3.11 17.42 4.51
CA ALA A 102 3.97 17.93 5.58
C ALA A 102 4.81 16.81 6.19
N MET A 103 5.97 17.13 6.77
CA MET A 103 6.74 16.14 7.53
C MET A 103 5.98 15.74 8.79
N HIS A 104 5.78 14.43 8.99
CA HIS A 104 5.09 13.87 10.15
C HIS A 104 5.44 12.39 10.34
N GLN A 105 4.97 11.83 11.46
CA GLN A 105 4.94 10.38 11.71
C GLN A 105 3.49 9.92 11.81
N ASP A 106 3.15 8.84 11.10
CA ASP A 106 1.79 8.30 11.09
C ASP A 106 1.32 7.87 12.49
N THR A 107 2.24 7.39 13.33
CA THR A 107 1.98 6.96 14.72
C THR A 107 1.49 8.11 15.61
N HIS A 108 1.72 9.37 15.22
CA HIS A 108 1.14 10.52 15.92
C HIS A 108 -0.38 10.63 15.72
N TYR A 109 -0.90 10.15 14.58
CA TYR A 109 -2.31 10.28 14.20
C TYR A 109 -3.08 8.96 14.29
N ILE A 110 -2.40 7.83 14.09
CA ILE A 110 -2.99 6.49 14.11
C ILE A 110 -2.62 5.83 15.42
N ARG A 111 -3.60 5.68 16.30
CA ARG A 111 -3.41 5.05 17.60
C ARG A 111 -2.99 3.58 17.44
N ASN A 112 -1.85 3.22 18.00
CA ASN A 112 -1.25 1.90 17.87
C ASN A 112 -0.81 1.31 19.23
N GLU A 113 -1.61 1.44 20.29
CA GLU A 113 -1.16 1.04 21.64
C GLU A 113 -1.18 -0.48 21.90
N PRO A 114 -0.14 -1.03 22.58
CA PRO A 114 1.10 -0.35 22.98
C PRO A 114 1.94 0.00 21.75
N ASN A 115 2.48 1.22 21.71
CA ASN A 115 3.31 1.68 20.59
C ASN A 115 4.58 0.82 20.56
N THR A 116 4.65 -0.12 19.62
CA THR A 116 5.79 -1.02 19.40
C THR A 116 6.87 -0.36 18.57
#